data_AF-A0A7A5CRC4-F1
#
_entry.id   AF-A0A7A5CRC4-F1
#
_cell.length_a   1.000
_cell.length_b   1.000
_cell.length_c   1.000
_cell.angle_alpha   90.00
_cell.angle_beta   90.00
_cell.angle_gamma   90.00
#
_symmetry.space_group_name_H-M   'P 1'
#
loop_
_entity.id
_entity.type
_entity.pdbx_description
1 polymer ?
#
loop_
_entity_poly.entity_id
_entity_poly.type
_entity_poly.pdbx_seq_one_letter_code
_entity_poly.pdbx_strand_id
1 'polypeptide(L)'
;VQNIMAYAGDQGSFEIPDQVKWMQSLAPMMAGIASGKEAVAEIGASLQIAKIGAGSTDEAANNFKNFLTKIFARDTQKQFADLGIDLQGSIASYKAAGISPIEGMLSVIERYLNAKSPEALAGFKSAMKIKNDTARDEALQALAKNFGLGDMFADMQVMAFIRPMLANMDRYREIRAGALRAADNDLLASAYDQRLK
;
A
#
# COMPACT_ATOMS: atom_id res chain seq x y z
N VAL A 1 -13.20 2.56 -15.30
CA VAL A 1 -12.60 1.47 -14.48
C VAL A 1 -11.87 0.44 -15.33
N GLN A 2 -12.42 0.00 -16.47
CA GLN A 2 -11.74 -0.96 -17.36
C GLN A 2 -10.36 -0.47 -17.85
N ASN A 3 -10.24 0.80 -18.25
CA ASN A 3 -8.94 1.37 -18.68
C ASN A 3 -7.91 1.47 -17.55
N ILE A 4 -8.36 1.60 -16.29
CA ILE A 4 -7.45 1.53 -15.13
C ILE A 4 -6.86 0.14 -15.02
N MET A 5 -7.70 -0.90 -15.11
CA MET A 5 -7.26 -2.29 -14.98
C MET A 5 -6.38 -2.70 -16.17
N ALA A 6 -6.72 -2.25 -17.37
CA ALA A 6 -5.89 -2.44 -18.56
C ALA A 6 -4.51 -1.79 -18.38
N TYR A 7 -4.48 -0.49 -18.07
CA TYR A 7 -3.21 0.22 -17.84
C TYR A 7 -2.37 -0.40 -16.74
N ALA A 8 -3.00 -0.76 -15.61
CA ALA A 8 -2.32 -1.42 -14.51
C ALA A 8 -1.81 -2.80 -14.93
N GLY A 9 -2.56 -3.56 -15.74
CA GLY A 9 -2.16 -4.87 -16.26
C GLY A 9 -0.93 -4.80 -17.15
N ASP A 10 -0.89 -3.78 -18.01
CA ASP A 10 0.22 -3.51 -18.92
C ASP A 10 1.55 -3.18 -18.21
N GLN A 11 1.52 -2.92 -16.89
CA GLN A 11 2.74 -2.76 -16.09
C GLN A 11 3.45 -4.10 -15.82
N GLY A 12 2.84 -5.22 -16.22
CA GLY A 12 3.49 -6.49 -16.52
C GLY A 12 3.57 -7.50 -15.38
N SER A 13 3.42 -7.11 -14.11
CA SER A 13 3.60 -8.06 -12.99
C SER A 13 2.27 -8.65 -12.48
N PHE A 14 1.14 -8.04 -12.79
CA PHE A 14 -0.19 -8.45 -12.31
C PHE A 14 -1.24 -8.26 -13.41
N GLU A 15 -1.52 -9.33 -14.16
CA GLU A 15 -2.36 -9.29 -15.36
C GLU A 15 -3.86 -9.12 -15.05
N ILE A 16 -4.64 -8.74 -16.06
CA ILE A 16 -6.08 -8.46 -15.95
C ILE A 16 -6.87 -9.62 -15.30
N PRO A 17 -6.67 -10.91 -15.66
CA PRO A 17 -7.42 -12.00 -15.03
C PRO A 17 -7.21 -12.06 -13.50
N ASP A 18 -5.97 -11.88 -13.05
CA ASP A 18 -5.65 -11.84 -11.63
C ASP A 18 -6.24 -10.60 -10.96
N GLN A 19 -6.22 -9.44 -11.64
CA GLN A 19 -6.84 -8.23 -11.12
C GLN A 19 -8.33 -8.43 -10.89
N VAL A 20 -9.05 -9.01 -11.86
CA VAL A 20 -10.49 -9.27 -11.77
C VAL A 20 -10.79 -10.22 -10.62
N LYS A 21 -10.02 -11.32 -10.49
CA LYS A 21 -10.13 -12.29 -9.40
C LYS A 21 -10.03 -11.61 -8.04
N TRP A 22 -9.00 -10.78 -7.84
CA TRP A 22 -8.71 -10.20 -6.53
C TRP A 22 -9.50 -8.94 -6.20
N MET A 23 -9.91 -8.17 -7.22
CA MET A 23 -10.68 -6.93 -7.05
C MET A 23 -11.96 -7.15 -6.25
N GLN A 24 -12.67 -8.27 -6.47
CA GLN A 24 -13.90 -8.57 -5.73
C GLN A 24 -13.68 -8.68 -4.22
N SER A 25 -12.52 -9.19 -3.79
CA SER A 25 -12.18 -9.33 -2.38
C SER A 25 -11.53 -8.09 -1.77
N LEU A 26 -10.79 -7.32 -2.58
CA LEU A 26 -10.02 -6.15 -2.12
C LEU A 26 -10.84 -4.87 -2.16
N ALA A 27 -11.74 -4.69 -3.13
CA ALA A 27 -12.52 -3.46 -3.27
C ALA A 27 -13.35 -3.12 -2.02
N PRO A 28 -14.04 -4.06 -1.35
CA PRO A 28 -14.74 -3.76 -0.10
C PRO A 28 -13.82 -3.28 1.03
N MET A 29 -12.57 -3.76 1.06
CA MET A 29 -11.57 -3.40 2.08
C MET A 29 -10.99 -2.00 1.87
N MET A 30 -11.19 -1.41 0.69
CA MET A 30 -10.80 -0.03 0.41
C MET A 30 -11.75 1.01 1.03
N ALA A 31 -12.85 0.58 1.64
CA ALA A 31 -13.75 1.46 2.37
C ALA A 31 -12.97 2.28 3.44
N GLY A 32 -13.13 3.59 3.43
CA GLY A 32 -12.37 4.50 4.30
C GLY A 32 -10.96 4.88 3.78
N ILE A 33 -10.45 4.16 2.78
CA ILE A 33 -9.19 4.45 2.09
C ILE A 33 -9.50 5.32 0.86
N ALA A 34 -10.08 4.69 -0.15
CA ALA A 34 -10.42 5.29 -1.42
C ALA A 34 -11.73 4.70 -1.93
N SER A 35 -12.36 5.38 -2.88
CA SER A 35 -13.60 4.93 -3.52
C SER A 35 -13.47 5.05 -5.03
N GLY A 36 -14.42 4.48 -5.77
CA GLY A 36 -14.51 4.66 -7.22
C GLY A 36 -13.24 4.33 -7.99
N LYS A 37 -12.84 5.22 -8.90
CA LYS A 37 -11.67 5.04 -9.77
C LYS A 37 -10.36 5.07 -8.99
N GLU A 38 -10.30 5.85 -7.92
CA GLU A 38 -9.15 5.94 -7.03
C GLU A 38 -8.90 4.59 -6.37
N ALA A 39 -9.92 3.94 -5.80
CA ALA A 39 -9.76 2.62 -5.19
C ALA A 39 -9.20 1.58 -6.16
N VAL A 40 -9.67 1.57 -7.41
CA VAL A 40 -9.18 0.62 -8.43
C VAL A 40 -7.72 0.92 -8.79
N ALA A 41 -7.35 2.20 -8.96
CA ALA A 41 -5.98 2.59 -9.25
C ALA A 41 -5.02 2.26 -8.08
N GLU A 42 -5.47 2.47 -6.84
CA GLU A 42 -4.75 2.06 -5.62
C GLU A 42 -4.49 0.56 -5.58
N ILE A 43 -5.52 -0.25 -5.82
CA ILE A 43 -5.41 -1.71 -5.84
C ILE A 43 -4.45 -2.15 -6.95
N GLY A 44 -4.64 -1.68 -8.18
CA GLY A 44 -3.79 -2.05 -9.32
C GLY A 44 -2.32 -1.70 -9.09
N ALA A 45 -2.04 -0.47 -8.66
CA ALA A 45 -0.67 -0.04 -8.37
C ALA A 45 -0.05 -0.83 -7.20
N SER A 46 -0.80 -1.05 -6.13
CA SER A 46 -0.31 -1.80 -4.96
C SER A 46 0.01 -3.25 -5.30
N LEU A 47 -0.82 -3.91 -6.11
CA LEU A 47 -0.61 -5.30 -6.54
C LEU A 47 0.60 -5.46 -7.46
N GLN A 48 0.80 -4.52 -8.39
CA GLN A 48 2.00 -4.48 -9.25
C GLN A 48 3.28 -4.40 -8.42
N ILE A 49 3.27 -3.57 -7.38
CA ILE A 49 4.44 -3.38 -6.52
C ILE A 49 4.62 -4.56 -5.57
N ALA A 50 3.53 -5.05 -4.95
CA ALA A 50 3.57 -6.23 -4.10
C ALA A 50 4.14 -7.46 -4.83
N LYS A 51 3.84 -7.61 -6.13
CA LYS A 51 4.39 -8.72 -6.92
C LYS A 51 5.91 -8.70 -7.05
N ILE A 52 6.55 -7.53 -7.02
CA ILE A 52 8.03 -7.42 -7.07
C ILE A 52 8.66 -8.20 -5.91
N GLY A 53 8.00 -8.23 -4.74
CA GLY A 53 8.47 -8.95 -3.56
C GLY A 53 7.88 -10.33 -3.33
N ALA A 54 7.00 -10.82 -4.22
CA ALA A 54 6.25 -12.06 -4.03
C ALA A 54 6.51 -13.08 -5.14
N GLY A 55 6.51 -14.38 -4.81
CA GLY A 55 6.71 -15.45 -5.77
C GLY A 55 5.56 -15.58 -6.77
N SER A 56 4.33 -15.26 -6.36
CA SER A 56 3.12 -15.35 -7.20
C SER A 56 2.20 -14.14 -7.06
N THR A 57 1.25 -13.99 -7.98
CA THR A 57 0.19 -12.97 -7.91
C THR A 57 -0.77 -13.22 -6.75
N ASP A 58 -1.07 -14.49 -6.45
CA ASP A 58 -1.87 -14.87 -5.28
C ASP A 58 -1.19 -14.52 -3.96
N GLU A 59 0.13 -14.74 -3.86
CA GLU A 59 0.90 -14.33 -2.68
C GLU A 59 0.91 -12.80 -2.53
N ALA A 60 1.15 -12.05 -3.61
CA ALA A 60 1.13 -10.59 -3.61
C ALA A 60 -0.22 -10.03 -3.13
N ALA A 61 -1.32 -10.57 -3.66
CA ALA A 61 -2.66 -10.14 -3.30
C ALA A 61 -3.03 -10.51 -1.85
N ASN A 62 -2.62 -11.69 -1.38
CA ASN A 62 -2.80 -12.08 0.02
C ASN A 62 -2.01 -11.17 0.97
N ASN A 63 -0.76 -10.83 0.64
CA ASN A 63 0.05 -9.89 1.44
C ASN A 63 -0.62 -8.52 1.52
N PHE A 64 -1.14 -8.02 0.40
CA PHE A 64 -1.90 -6.76 0.38
C PHE A 64 -3.20 -6.84 1.20
N LYS A 65 -3.97 -7.92 1.05
CA LYS A 65 -5.18 -8.17 1.86
C LYS A 65 -4.87 -8.19 3.37
N ASN A 66 -3.78 -8.84 3.77
CA ASN A 66 -3.34 -8.88 5.17
C ASN A 66 -2.98 -7.48 5.67
N PHE A 67 -2.25 -6.70 4.87
CA PHE A 67 -1.98 -5.29 5.17
C PHE A 67 -3.27 -4.49 5.39
N LEU A 68 -4.24 -4.57 4.46
CA LEU A 68 -5.54 -3.89 4.56
C LEU A 68 -6.35 -4.31 5.80
N THR A 69 -6.21 -5.56 6.23
CA THR A 69 -6.87 -6.07 7.44
C THR A 69 -6.26 -5.48 8.70
N LYS A 70 -4.92 -5.35 8.75
CA LYS A 70 -4.18 -4.94 9.95
C LYS A 70 -4.15 -3.43 10.14
N ILE A 71 -3.95 -2.67 9.07
CA ILE A 71 -3.84 -1.21 9.08
C ILE A 71 -4.99 -0.48 9.77
N PHE A 72 -6.22 -0.98 9.68
CA PHE A 72 -7.40 -0.39 10.37
C PHE A 72 -7.89 -1.24 11.54
N ALA A 73 -7.17 -2.29 11.93
CA ALA A 73 -7.54 -3.09 13.08
C ALA A 73 -7.60 -2.20 14.34
N ARG A 74 -8.55 -2.50 15.23
CA ARG A 74 -8.74 -1.71 16.47
C ARG A 74 -7.47 -1.66 17.32
N ASP A 75 -6.74 -2.76 17.40
CA ASP A 75 -5.49 -2.85 18.17
C ASP A 75 -4.41 -1.95 17.56
N THR A 76 -4.28 -1.93 16.24
CA THR A 76 -3.37 -1.02 15.54
C THR A 76 -3.76 0.43 15.81
N GLN A 77 -5.04 0.79 15.67
CA GLN A 77 -5.50 2.15 16.00
C GLN A 77 -5.14 2.56 17.44
N LYS A 78 -5.32 1.63 18.40
CA LYS A 78 -4.95 1.85 19.80
C LYS A 78 -3.45 2.06 19.99
N GLN A 79 -2.60 1.25 19.36
CA GLN A 79 -1.14 1.37 19.48
C GLN A 79 -0.63 2.73 18.98
N PHE A 80 -1.17 3.24 17.87
CA PHE A 80 -0.84 4.57 17.38
C PHE A 80 -1.35 5.65 18.34
N ALA A 81 -2.59 5.52 18.83
CA ALA A 81 -3.17 6.47 19.78
C ALA A 81 -2.42 6.54 21.12
N ASP A 82 -1.90 5.41 21.62
CA ASP A 82 -1.09 5.34 22.85
C ASP A 82 0.24 6.12 22.72
N LEU A 83 0.67 6.44 21.50
CA LEU A 83 1.80 7.33 21.19
C LEU A 83 1.38 8.75 20.78
N GLY A 84 0.11 9.11 20.91
CA GLY A 84 -0.42 10.40 20.49
C GLY A 84 -0.53 10.56 18.97
N ILE A 85 -0.54 9.47 18.20
CA ILE A 85 -0.70 9.51 16.76
C ILE A 85 -2.15 9.18 16.40
N ASP A 86 -2.89 10.18 15.91
CA ASP A 86 -4.20 9.95 15.30
C ASP A 86 -4.01 9.33 13.91
N LEU A 87 -4.21 8.01 13.83
CA LEU A 87 -4.04 7.25 12.60
C LEU A 87 -5.04 7.68 11.52
N GLN A 88 -6.33 7.76 11.87
CA GLN A 88 -7.38 8.08 10.90
C GLN A 88 -7.26 9.53 10.43
N GLY A 89 -7.05 10.47 11.35
CA GLY A 89 -6.84 11.87 11.01
C GLY A 89 -5.56 12.09 10.18
N SER A 90 -4.49 11.34 10.46
CA SER A 90 -3.27 11.41 9.65
C SER A 90 -3.52 10.95 8.21
N ILE A 91 -4.18 9.80 8.01
CA ILE A 91 -4.51 9.31 6.67
C ILE A 91 -5.44 10.28 5.93
N ALA A 92 -6.46 10.80 6.61
CA ALA A 92 -7.36 11.80 6.04
C ALA A 92 -6.62 13.07 5.61
N SER A 93 -5.62 13.49 6.39
CA SER A 93 -4.77 14.64 6.06
C SER A 93 -3.90 14.38 4.83
N TYR A 94 -3.29 13.19 4.72
CA TYR A 94 -2.55 12.79 3.50
C TYR A 94 -3.46 12.80 2.28
N LYS A 95 -4.66 12.22 2.40
CA LYS A 95 -5.66 12.23 1.34
C LYS A 95 -6.04 13.65 0.92
N ALA A 96 -6.27 14.55 1.86
CA ALA A 96 -6.59 15.96 1.59
C ALA A 96 -5.43 16.68 0.89
N ALA A 97 -4.19 16.28 1.13
CA ALA A 97 -3.00 16.76 0.43
C ALA A 97 -2.77 16.10 -0.94
N GLY A 98 -3.69 15.25 -1.41
CA GLY A 98 -3.57 14.53 -2.68
C GLY A 98 -2.62 13.32 -2.63
N ILE A 99 -2.11 12.97 -1.46
CA ILE A 99 -1.25 11.81 -1.24
C ILE A 99 -2.14 10.58 -1.08
N SER A 100 -1.73 9.45 -1.66
CA SER A 100 -2.46 8.19 -1.47
C SER A 100 -2.59 7.86 0.03
N PRO A 101 -3.76 7.43 0.50
CA PRO A 101 -3.90 6.86 1.85
C PRO A 101 -2.96 5.68 2.15
N ILE A 102 -2.62 4.85 1.17
CA ILE A 102 -1.68 3.72 1.33
C ILE A 102 -0.25 4.27 1.52
N GLU A 103 0.15 5.25 0.72
CA GLU A 103 1.43 5.95 0.90
C GLU A 103 1.48 6.72 2.23
N GLY A 104 0.38 7.39 2.57
CA GLY A 104 0.21 8.09 3.84
C GLY A 104 0.38 7.15 5.03
N MET A 105 -0.16 5.93 4.94
CA MET A 105 0.06 4.91 5.98
C MET A 105 1.54 4.56 6.17
N LEU A 106 2.27 4.35 5.08
CA LEU A 106 3.70 4.05 5.15
C LEU A 106 4.49 5.21 5.78
N SER A 107 4.04 6.45 5.53
CA SER A 107 4.59 7.64 6.19
C SER A 107 4.23 7.71 7.68
N VAL A 108 3.02 7.27 8.07
CA VAL A 108 2.58 7.18 9.47
C VAL A 108 3.37 6.10 10.22
N ILE A 109 3.73 5.00 9.56
CA ILE A 109 4.66 3.99 10.10
C ILE A 109 6.01 4.60 10.45
N GLU A 110 6.61 5.42 9.57
CA GLU A 110 7.87 6.10 9.90
C GLU A 110 7.74 7.04 11.10
N ARG A 111 6.61 7.77 11.18
CA ARG A 111 6.31 8.64 12.34
C ARG A 111 6.17 7.84 13.62
N TYR A 112 5.50 6.69 13.58
CA TYR A 112 5.36 5.79 14.72
C TYR A 112 6.70 5.26 15.22
N LEU A 113 7.56 4.80 14.29
CA LEU A 113 8.90 4.36 14.63
C LEU A 113 9.72 5.48 15.26
N ASN A 114 9.68 6.68 14.69
CA ASN A 114 10.37 7.85 15.24
C ASN A 114 9.87 8.25 16.63
N ALA A 115 8.56 8.19 16.85
CA ALA A 115 7.94 8.48 18.14
C ALA A 115 8.30 7.43 19.21
N LYS A 116 8.48 6.17 18.81
CA LYS A 116 9.05 5.13 19.69
C LYS A 116 10.51 5.41 20.01
N SER A 117 11.33 5.69 18.99
CA SER A 117 12.72 6.13 19.13
C SER A 117 13.32 6.51 17.75
N PRO A 118 14.12 7.58 17.65
CA PRO A 118 14.85 7.89 16.42
C PRO A 118 15.75 6.73 15.94
N GLU A 119 16.34 5.99 16.87
CA GLU A 119 17.14 4.79 16.61
C GLU A 119 16.27 3.65 16.03
N ALA A 120 15.02 3.52 16.46
CA ALA A 120 14.08 2.57 15.89
C ALA A 120 13.80 2.84 14.41
N LEU A 121 13.57 4.11 14.05
CA LEU A 121 13.40 4.51 12.65
C LEU A 121 14.69 4.30 11.83
N ALA A 122 15.85 4.68 12.39
CA ALA A 122 17.13 4.51 11.72
C ALA A 122 17.46 3.02 11.48
N GLY A 123 17.20 2.17 12.47
CA GLY A 123 17.35 0.72 12.39
C GLY A 123 16.42 0.11 11.35
N PHE A 124 15.16 0.54 11.31
CA PHE A 124 14.21 0.13 10.28
C PHE A 124 14.70 0.49 8.87
N LYS A 125 15.09 1.75 8.64
CA LYS A 125 15.64 2.22 7.35
C LYS A 125 16.90 1.45 6.95
N SER A 126 17.72 1.06 7.92
CA SER A 126 18.92 0.24 7.68
C SER A 126 18.56 -1.19 7.30
N ALA A 127 17.63 -1.82 8.03
CA ALA A 127 17.14 -3.16 7.71
C ALA A 127 16.52 -3.23 6.31
N MET A 128 15.77 -2.19 5.93
CA MET A 128 15.16 -2.10 4.59
C MET A 128 16.16 -2.04 3.43
N LYS A 129 17.43 -1.68 3.68
CA LYS A 129 18.51 -1.70 2.68
C LYS A 129 19.15 -3.08 2.50
N ILE A 130 18.88 -4.02 3.41
CA ILE A 130 19.43 -5.37 3.34
C ILE A 130 18.75 -6.12 2.20
N LYS A 131 19.55 -6.57 1.22
CA LYS A 131 19.06 -7.29 0.04
C LYS A 131 18.67 -8.75 0.34
N ASN A 132 19.34 -9.39 1.29
CA ASN A 132 19.04 -10.76 1.68
C ASN A 132 17.81 -10.78 2.61
N ASP A 133 16.80 -11.56 2.23
CA ASP A 133 15.53 -11.58 2.95
C ASP A 133 15.67 -12.09 4.38
N THR A 134 16.40 -13.18 4.59
CA THR A 134 16.62 -13.76 5.92
C THR A 134 17.35 -12.79 6.85
N ALA A 135 18.46 -12.20 6.41
CA ALA A 135 19.22 -11.24 7.21
C ALA A 135 18.41 -9.98 7.54
N ARG A 136 17.53 -9.56 6.62
CA ARG A 136 16.60 -8.46 6.85
C ARG A 136 15.53 -8.81 7.89
N ASP A 137 14.96 -10.01 7.80
CA ASP A 137 13.99 -10.53 8.77
C ASP A 137 14.58 -10.55 10.18
N GLU A 138 15.79 -11.09 10.31
CA GLU A 138 16.54 -11.13 11.57
C GLU A 138 16.80 -9.72 12.12
N ALA A 139 17.20 -8.77 11.26
CA ALA A 139 17.41 -7.38 11.67
C ALA A 139 16.12 -6.72 12.17
N LEU A 140 14.98 -6.97 11.50
CA LEU A 140 13.68 -6.45 11.91
C LEU A 140 13.18 -7.10 13.21
N GLN A 141 13.41 -8.39 13.41
CA GLN A 141 13.09 -9.08 14.67
C GLN A 141 13.94 -8.57 15.83
N ALA A 142 15.24 -8.35 15.61
CA ALA A 142 16.13 -7.75 16.60
C ALA A 142 15.67 -6.33 16.96
N LEU A 143 15.30 -5.53 15.96
CA LEU A 143 14.72 -4.20 16.16
C LEU A 143 13.43 -4.27 16.96
N ALA A 144 12.54 -5.22 16.64
CA ALA A 144 11.28 -5.43 17.35
C ALA A 144 11.51 -5.72 18.83
N LYS A 145 12.46 -6.60 19.14
CA LYS A 145 12.82 -6.97 20.51
C LYS A 145 13.41 -5.80 21.28
N ASN A 146 14.29 -5.01 20.66
CA ASN A 146 15.00 -3.91 21.33
C ASN A 146 14.10 -2.71 21.65
N PHE A 147 13.09 -2.45 20.83
CA PHE A 147 12.24 -1.26 20.94
C PHE A 147 10.77 -1.56 21.29
N GLY A 148 10.44 -2.83 21.58
CA GLY A 148 9.06 -3.24 21.88
C GLY A 148 8.11 -3.06 20.70
N LEU A 149 8.57 -3.35 19.48
CA LEU A 149 7.79 -3.26 18.23
C LEU A 149 7.27 -4.63 17.78
N GLY A 150 7.13 -5.57 18.72
CA GLY A 150 6.71 -6.95 18.46
C GLY A 150 5.45 -6.98 17.60
N ASP A 151 4.41 -6.27 17.99
CA ASP A 151 3.13 -6.27 17.26
C ASP A 151 3.22 -5.69 15.84
N MET A 152 4.18 -4.79 15.59
CA MET A 152 4.36 -4.14 14.29
C MET A 152 5.13 -5.03 13.30
N PHE A 153 6.11 -5.80 13.79
CA PHE A 153 6.97 -6.64 12.95
C PHE A 153 6.71 -8.15 13.07
N ALA A 154 5.75 -8.56 13.91
CA ALA A 154 5.38 -9.96 14.07
C ALA A 154 4.68 -10.55 12.82
N ASP A 155 3.97 -9.72 12.06
CA ASP A 155 3.25 -10.19 10.87
C ASP A 155 4.14 -10.10 9.62
N MET A 156 4.74 -11.23 9.26
CA MET A 156 5.60 -11.33 8.08
C MET A 156 4.84 -11.07 6.77
N GLN A 157 3.53 -11.33 6.70
CA GLN A 157 2.74 -11.11 5.48
C GLN A 157 2.47 -9.61 5.27
N VAL A 158 2.23 -8.88 6.35
CA VAL A 158 2.18 -7.41 6.33
C VAL A 158 3.52 -6.84 5.90
N MET A 159 4.62 -7.35 6.45
CA MET A 159 5.97 -6.91 6.04
C MET A 159 6.29 -7.27 4.58
N ALA A 160 5.82 -8.41 4.09
CA ALA A 160 5.97 -8.80 2.69
C ALA A 160 5.24 -7.84 1.73
N PHE A 161 4.21 -7.12 2.18
CA PHE A 161 3.60 -6.02 1.44
C PHE A 161 4.35 -4.69 1.61
N ILE A 162 4.67 -4.30 2.86
CA ILE A 162 5.31 -3.02 3.17
C ILE A 162 6.67 -2.89 2.49
N ARG A 163 7.44 -3.97 2.43
CA ARG A 163 8.81 -3.95 1.90
C ARG A 163 8.92 -3.49 0.44
N PRO A 164 8.28 -4.17 -0.53
CA PRO A 164 8.34 -3.74 -1.92
C PRO A 164 7.74 -2.35 -2.11
N MET A 165 6.71 -1.97 -1.34
CA MET A 165 6.14 -0.63 -1.39
C MET A 165 7.14 0.47 -1.02
N LEU A 166 7.88 0.29 0.08
CA LEU A 166 8.92 1.24 0.48
C LEU A 166 10.07 1.32 -0.53
N ALA A 167 10.46 0.18 -1.10
CA ALA A 167 11.56 0.12 -2.07
C ALA A 167 11.18 0.69 -3.45
N ASN A 168 9.89 0.76 -3.79
CA ASN A 168 9.40 1.10 -5.12
C ASN A 168 8.31 2.18 -5.08
N MET A 169 8.37 3.11 -4.13
CA MET A 169 7.32 4.12 -3.93
C MET A 169 7.12 5.02 -5.16
N ASP A 170 8.20 5.38 -5.86
CA ASP A 170 8.08 6.21 -7.07
C ASP A 170 7.37 5.46 -8.20
N ARG A 171 7.70 4.19 -8.41
CA ARG A 171 7.00 3.33 -9.37
C ARG A 171 5.52 3.15 -8.98
N TYR A 172 5.24 3.00 -7.69
CA TYR A 172 3.87 2.95 -7.18
C TYR A 172 3.07 4.22 -7.58
N ARG A 173 3.65 5.40 -7.31
CA ARG A 173 3.04 6.71 -7.66
C ARG A 173 2.83 6.84 -9.16
N GLU A 174 3.81 6.46 -9.97
CA GLU A 174 3.75 6.49 -11.43
C GLU A 174 2.61 5.62 -11.97
N ILE A 175 2.52 4.36 -11.53
CA ILE A 175 1.48 3.43 -11.98
C ILE A 175 0.11 3.95 -11.58
N ARG A 176 -0.06 4.41 -10.33
CA ARG A 176 -1.32 4.96 -9.84
C ARG A 176 -1.76 6.19 -10.65
N ALA A 177 -0.84 7.13 -10.90
CA ALA A 177 -1.12 8.33 -11.67
C ALA A 177 -1.43 8.02 -13.14
N GLY A 178 -0.72 7.07 -13.75
CA GLY A 178 -1.00 6.58 -15.10
C GLY A 178 -2.38 5.93 -15.20
N ALA A 179 -2.73 5.08 -14.25
CA ALA A 179 -4.04 4.44 -14.15
C ALA A 179 -5.17 5.48 -14.08
N LEU A 180 -5.05 6.47 -13.20
CA LEU A 180 -6.04 7.54 -13.06
C LEU A 180 -6.21 8.35 -14.37
N ARG A 181 -5.11 8.70 -15.03
CA ARG A 181 -5.14 9.39 -16.33
C ARG A 181 -5.83 8.57 -17.41
N ALA A 182 -5.60 7.25 -17.45
CA ALA A 182 -6.27 6.35 -18.39
C ALA A 182 -7.79 6.32 -18.20
N ALA A 183 -8.27 6.50 -16.96
CA ALA A 183 -9.69 6.66 -16.66
C ALA A 183 -10.26 8.00 -17.14
N ASP A 184 -9.50 9.10 -17.06
CA ASP A 184 -9.98 10.42 -17.45
C ASP A 184 -10.08 10.60 -18.97
N ASN A 185 -9.17 9.97 -19.74
CA ASN A 185 -9.26 9.93 -21.20
C ASN A 185 -10.55 9.25 -21.69
N ASP A 186 -11.03 8.24 -20.95
CA ASP A 186 -12.29 7.54 -21.23
C ASP A 186 -13.52 8.44 -21.04
N LEU A 187 -13.50 9.25 -19.98
CA LEU A 187 -14.57 10.21 -19.69
C LEU A 187 -14.63 11.30 -20.76
N LEU A 188 -13.49 11.77 -21.25
CA LEU A 188 -13.42 12.74 -22.34
C LEU A 188 -13.93 12.16 -23.66
N ALA A 189 -13.54 10.93 -24.01
CA ALA A 189 -14.04 10.24 -25.20
C ALA A 189 -15.56 10.01 -25.11
N SER A 190 -16.05 9.50 -23.99
CA SER A 190 -17.48 9.26 -23.76
C SER A 190 -18.31 10.55 -23.79
N ALA A 191 -17.81 11.63 -23.19
CA ALA A 191 -18.48 12.93 -23.20
C ALA A 191 -18.50 13.58 -24.59
N TYR A 192 -17.47 13.35 -25.40
CA TYR A 192 -17.43 13.79 -26.79
C TYR A 192 -18.47 13.06 -27.64
N ASP A 193 -18.56 11.73 -27.53
CA ASP A 193 -19.54 10.92 -28.25
C ASP A 193 -20.99 11.27 -27.88
N GLN A 194 -21.25 11.66 -26.61
CA GLN A 194 -22.57 12.13 -26.18
C GLN A 194 -22.95 13.51 -26.74
N ARG A 195 -21.97 14.38 -27.06
CA ARG A 195 -22.22 15.70 -27.65
C ARG A 195 -22.47 15.68 -29.15
N LEU A 196 -22.12 14.57 -29.82
CA LEU A 196 -22.30 14.37 -31.26
C LEU A 196 -23.61 13.63 -31.61
N LYS A 197 -24.42 13.25 -30.61
CA LYS A 197 -25.76 12.68 -30.78
C LYS A 197 -26.82 13.75 -30.51
#